data_AF-A0A078LYF4-F1
#
_entry.id   AF-A0A078LYF4-F1
#
_cell.length_a   1.000
_cell.length_b   1.000
_cell.length_c   1.000
_cell.angle_alpha   90.00
_cell.angle_beta   90.00
_cell.angle_gamma   90.00
#
_symmetry.space_group_name_H-M   'P 1'
#
loop_
_entity.id
_entity.type
_entity.pdbx_description
1 polymer ?
#
loop_
_entity_poly.entity_id
_entity_poly.type
_entity_poly.pdbx_seq_one_letter_code
_entity_poly.pdbx_strand_id
1 'polypeptide(L)' 'MFTILLILLIVAIVVLTHFVVTYLLKNDVKIVGIAIGFVGVIIAIIVFGIAMGNFTEYVAGELEFFYR' A
#
# COMPACT_ATOMS: atom_id res chain seq x y z
N MET A 1 10.90 12.77 -0.51
CA MET A 1 10.37 12.76 0.89
C MET A 1 8.97 12.16 1.00
N PHE A 2 8.06 12.42 0.04
CA PHE A 2 6.70 11.81 0.01
C PHE A 2 6.70 10.28 -0.19
N THR A 3 7.66 9.73 -0.95
CA THR A 3 7.76 8.28 -1.22
C THR A 3 7.99 7.44 0.03
N ILE A 4 8.80 7.91 0.99
CA ILE A 4 9.04 7.20 2.27
C ILE A 4 7.73 7.13 3.09
N LEU A 5 6.95 8.21 3.08
CA LEU A 5 5.64 8.24 3.74
C LEU A 5 4.66 7.27 3.08
N LEU A 6 4.65 7.18 1.74
CA LEU A 6 3.82 6.21 1.02
C LEU A 6 4.21 4.76 1.33
N ILE A 7 5.51 4.47 1.45
CA ILE A 7 5.98 3.13 1.84
C ILE A 7 5.53 2.79 3.26
N LEU A 8 5.70 3.71 4.21
CA LEU A 8 5.18 3.53 5.58
C LEU A 8 3.67 3.34 5.61
N LEU A 9 2.94 4.07 4.78
CA LEU A 9 1.49 3.94 4.64
C LEU A 9 1.09 2.54 4.14
N ILE A 10 1.80 1.99 3.16
CA ILE A 10 1.56 0.62 2.66
C ILE A 10 1.76 -0.39 3.78
N VAL A 11 2.86 -0.29 4.55
CA VAL A 11 3.12 -1.17 5.69
C VAL A 11 1.99 -1.07 6.71
N ALA A 12 1.56 0.16 7.04
CA ALA A 12 0.45 0.38 7.98
C ALA A 12 -0.86 -0.25 7.49
N ILE A 13 -1.21 -0.08 6.21
CA ILE A 13 -2.42 -0.68 5.61
C ILE A 13 -2.37 -2.20 5.71
N VAL A 14 -1.25 -2.82 5.35
CA VAL A 14 -1.10 -4.28 5.38
C VAL A 14 -1.19 -4.82 6.80
N VAL A 15 -0.48 -4.21 7.76
CA VAL A 15 -0.50 -4.65 9.16
C VAL A 15 -1.88 -4.47 9.78
N LEU A 16 -2.52 -3.33 9.56
CA LEU A 16 -3.87 -3.05 10.07
C LEU A 16 -4.88 -4.02 9.48
N THR A 17 -4.86 -4.23 8.17
CA THR A 17 -5.76 -5.17 7.48
C THR A 17 -5.56 -6.58 8.03
N HIS A 18 -4.31 -7.03 8.18
CA HIS A 18 -4.01 -8.35 8.75
C HIS A 18 -4.56 -8.48 10.18
N PHE A 19 -4.37 -7.46 11.03
CA PHE A 19 -4.87 -7.45 12.40
C PHE A 19 -6.40 -7.54 12.45
N VAL A 20 -7.10 -6.68 11.69
CA VAL A 20 -8.56 -6.64 11.64
C VAL A 20 -9.14 -7.95 11.10
N VAL A 21 -8.60 -8.47 10.00
CA VAL A 21 -9.08 -9.73 9.41
C VAL A 21 -8.87 -10.88 10.39
N THR A 22 -7.69 -10.98 11.02
CA THR A 22 -7.40 -12.02 12.01
C THR A 22 -8.37 -11.94 13.19
N TYR A 23 -8.66 -10.74 13.67
CA TYR A 23 -9.63 -10.52 14.74
C TYR A 23 -11.03 -11.00 14.33
N LEU A 24 -11.51 -10.62 13.14
CA LEU A 24 -12.83 -11.01 12.66
C LEU A 24 -12.97 -12.52 12.46
N LEU A 25 -11.94 -13.17 11.93
CA LEU A 25 -11.92 -14.62 11.75
C LEU A 25 -11.95 -15.36 13.09
N LYS A 26 -11.27 -14.84 14.13
CA LYS A 26 -11.31 -15.41 15.50
C LYS A 26 -12.67 -15.29 16.17
N ASN A 27 -13.52 -14.35 15.74
CA ASN A 27 -14.86 -14.14 16.28
C ASN A 27 -15.96 -14.75 15.39
N ASP A 28 -15.60 -15.71 14.51
CA ASP A 28 -16.51 -16.36 13.53
C ASP A 28 -17.19 -15.41 12.52
N VAL A 29 -16.72 -14.17 12.40
CA VAL A 29 -17.24 -13.18 11.43
C VAL A 29 -16.53 -13.31 10.08
N LYS A 30 -16.68 -14.48 9.44
CA LYS A 30 -15.88 -14.89 8.28
C LYS A 30 -16.12 -14.04 7.03
N ILE A 31 -17.37 -13.80 6.67
CA ILE A 31 -17.73 -13.06 5.44
C ILE A 31 -17.20 -11.62 5.49
N VAL A 32 -17.37 -10.95 6.64
CA VAL A 32 -16.88 -9.57 6.83
C VAL A 32 -15.34 -9.53 6.84
N GLY A 33 -14.69 -10.51 7.49
CA GLY A 33 -13.23 -10.63 7.46
C GLY A 33 -12.69 -10.76 6.04
N ILE A 34 -13.30 -11.59 5.20
CA ILE A 34 -12.90 -11.76 3.80
C ILE A 34 -13.13 -10.46 3.00
N ALA A 35 -14.28 -9.80 3.19
CA ALA A 35 -14.59 -8.55 2.50
C ALA A 35 -13.59 -7.43 2.86
N ILE A 36 -13.26 -7.27 4.15
CA ILE A 36 -12.27 -6.28 4.60
C ILE A 36 -10.87 -6.63 4.08
N GLY A 37 -10.50 -7.91 4.07
CA GLY A 37 -9.23 -8.35 3.49
C GLY A 37 -9.13 -7.96 2.01
N PHE A 38 -10.18 -8.18 1.23
CA PHE A 38 -10.23 -7.83 -0.18
C PHE A 38 -10.11 -6.31 -0.40
N VAL A 39 -10.86 -5.51 0.37
CA VAL A 39 -10.79 -4.04 0.31
C VAL A 39 -9.40 -3.53 0.70
N GLY A 40 -8.80 -4.09 1.76
CA GLY A 40 -7.45 -3.72 2.19
C GLY A 40 -6.39 -4.00 1.14
N VAL A 41 -6.50 -5.12 0.41
CA VAL A 41 -5.61 -5.43 -0.72
C VAL A 41 -5.78 -4.43 -1.86
N ILE A 42 -7.01 -4.07 -2.24
CA ILE A 42 -7.26 -3.07 -3.29
C ILE A 42 -6.63 -1.73 -2.92
N ILE A 43 -6.83 -1.28 -1.69
CA ILE A 43 -6.26 -0.01 -1.20
C ILE A 43 -4.72 -0.07 -1.25
N ALA A 44 -4.12 -1.17 -0.81
CA ALA A 44 -2.67 -1.35 -0.87
C ALA A 44 -2.13 -1.26 -2.30
N ILE A 45 -2.81 -1.88 -3.28
CA ILE A 45 -2.43 -1.82 -4.70
C ILE A 45 -2.50 -0.39 -5.24
N ILE A 46 -3.56 0.36 -4.92
CA ILE A 46 -3.72 1.76 -5.36
C ILE A 46 -2.59 2.63 -4.81
N VAL A 47 -2.33 2.54 -3.50
CA VAL A 47 -1.26 3.32 -2.86
C VAL A 47 0.12 2.94 -3.41
N PHE A 48 0.35 1.65 -3.67
CA PHE A 48 1.58 1.19 -4.31
C PHE A 48 1.76 1.77 -5.71
N GLY A 49 0.70 1.82 -6.53
CA GLY A 49 0.74 2.46 -7.84
C GLY A 49 1.14 3.94 -7.79
N ILE A 50 0.59 4.68 -6.82
CA ILE A 50 0.95 6.09 -6.59
C ILE A 50 2.42 6.22 -6.15
N ALA A 51 2.91 5.31 -5.31
CA ALA A 51 4.30 5.30 -4.87
C ALA A 51 5.26 5.06 -6.05
N MET A 52 4.92 4.13 -6.93
CA MET A 52 5.70 3.82 -8.13
C MET A 52 5.75 5.00 -9.10
N GLY A 53 4.62 5.68 -9.36
CA GLY A 53 4.61 6.86 -10.22
C GLY A 53 5.56 7.96 -9.75
N ASN A 54 5.48 8.31 -8.45
CA ASN A 54 6.39 9.28 -7.83
C ASN A 54 7.86 8.84 -7.87
N PHE A 55 8.13 7.54 -7.75
CA PHE A 55 9.48 7.00 -7.83
C PHE A 55 10.04 7.09 -9.26
N THR A 56 9.23 6.76 -10.27
CA THR A 56 9.62 6.87 -11.68
C THR A 56 9.92 8.32 -12.06
N GLU A 57 9.10 9.28 -11.64
CA GLU A 57 9.35 10.72 -11.87
C GLU A 57 10.66 11.18 -11.21
N TYR A 58 10.90 10.76 -9.97
CA TYR A 58 12.16 11.07 -9.28
C TYR A 58 13.38 10.53 -10.05
N VAL A 59 13.34 9.25 -10.45
CA VAL A 59 14.44 8.63 -11.19
C VAL A 59 14.63 9.26 -12.58
N ALA A 60 13.53 9.62 -13.27
CA ALA A 60 13.59 10.30 -14.56
C ALA A 60 14.29 11.66 -14.46
N GLY A 61 13.97 12.47 -13.45
CA GLY A 61 14.63 13.76 -13.21
C GLY A 61 16.13 13.63 -12.91
N GLU A 62 16.53 12.58 -12.18
CA GLU A 62 17.95 12.29 -11.94
C GLU A 62 18.66 11.77 -13.20
N LEU A 63 17.97 11.05 -14.09
CA LEU A 63 18.52 10.57 -15.36
C LEU A 63 18.70 11.68 -16.38
N GLU A 64 17.83 12.70 -16.40
CA GLU A 64 17.98 13.88 -17.27
C GLU A 64 19.32 14.61 -17.05
N PHE A 65 19.88 14.54 -15.83
CA PHE A 65 21.21 15.08 -15.54
C PHE A 65 22.32 14.41 -16.36
N PHE A 66 22.19 13.12 -16.69
CA PHE A 66 23.20 12.36 -17.45
C PHE A 66 23.07 12.50 -18.97
N TYR A 67 21.94 13.02 -19.45
CA TYR A 67 21.67 13.23 -20.88
C TYR A 67 21.97 14.67 -21.35
N ARG A 68 22.60 15.48 -20.49
CA ARG A 68 23.05 16.85 -20.78
C ARG A 68 24.57 16.92 -20.85
#